data_AF-A0A2T6M9C1-F1
#
_entry.id   AF-A0A2T6M9C1-F1
#
_cell.length_a   1.000
_cell.length_b   1.000
_cell.length_c   1.000
_cell.angle_alpha   90.00
_cell.angle_beta   90.00
_cell.angle_gamma   90.00
#
_symmetry.space_group_name_H-M   'P 1'
#
loop_
_entity.id
_entity.type
_entity.pdbx_description
1 polymer ?
#
loop_
_entity_poly.entity_id
_entity_poly.type
_entity_poly.pdbx_seq_one_letter_code
_entity_poly.pdbx_strand_id
1 'polypeptide(L)'
;MRVAKLTLEQGLFRLNRLTAVLSWLLPVSGVMMAIALVGTSTIDGMRTLPSVMAPAAILGVIAALLAIILSSMWLSRANANLRAAGRNLKHGPVMAWLWTFVPVAGLFKPYDVMREIWRESVLHDGQATGQDTATLPQWWGAWLVAMIGMNLSNRAGIEATEFGRFVLVPVVAVAGFAACILLRSLVRTVNHAQASLAQATVFA
;
A
#
# COMPACT_ATOMS: atom_id res chain seq x y z
N MET A 1 19.31 23.80 1.98
CA MET A 1 18.87 23.48 0.60
C MET A 1 17.35 23.63 0.54
N ARG A 2 16.82 24.74 0.01
CA ARG A 2 15.35 24.92 -0.14
C ARG A 2 14.89 24.03 -1.28
N VAL A 3 14.19 22.94 -0.97
CA VAL A 3 13.49 22.15 -1.99
C VAL A 3 12.47 23.08 -2.65
N ALA A 4 12.63 23.33 -3.96
CA ALA A 4 11.68 24.13 -4.72
C ALA A 4 10.27 23.53 -4.55
N LYS A 5 9.32 24.33 -4.06
CA LYS A 5 7.92 23.91 -3.97
C LYS A 5 7.41 23.72 -5.42
N LEU A 6 7.14 22.46 -5.79
CA LEU A 6 6.54 22.13 -7.07
C LEU A 6 5.20 22.85 -7.23
N THR A 7 4.92 23.33 -8.43
CA THR A 7 3.57 23.82 -8.78
C THR A 7 2.56 22.67 -8.68
N LEU A 8 1.26 22.98 -8.53
CA LEU A 8 0.21 21.96 -8.44
C LEU A 8 0.24 21.02 -9.66
N GLU A 9 0.37 21.58 -10.86
CA GLU A 9 0.46 20.83 -12.12
C GLU A 9 1.65 19.86 -12.14
N GLN A 10 2.86 20.32 -11.80
CA GLN A 10 4.04 19.46 -11.69
C GLN A 10 3.85 18.37 -10.62
N GLY A 11 3.14 18.70 -9.54
CA GLY A 11 2.79 17.77 -8.48
C GLY A 11 1.85 16.65 -8.94
N LEU A 12 0.82 17.00 -9.72
CA LEU A 12 -0.13 16.04 -10.30
C LEU A 12 0.52 15.14 -11.34
N PHE A 13 1.38 15.68 -12.20
CA PHE A 13 2.15 14.87 -13.16
C PHE A 13 3.01 13.81 -12.45
N ARG A 14 3.72 14.20 -11.38
CA ARG A 14 4.50 13.25 -10.56
C ARG A 14 3.61 12.22 -9.86
N LEU A 15 2.47 12.65 -9.31
CA LEU A 15 1.52 11.74 -8.67
C LEU A 15 1.00 10.69 -9.67
N ASN A 16 0.66 11.10 -10.89
CA ASN A 16 0.19 10.20 -11.92
C ASN A 16 1.25 9.15 -12.31
N ARG A 17 2.51 9.57 -12.47
CA ARG A 17 3.63 8.64 -12.71
C ARG A 17 3.82 7.63 -11.58
N LEU A 18 3.79 8.08 -10.33
CA LEU A 18 3.88 7.20 -9.16
C LEU A 18 2.69 6.22 -9.12
N THR A 19 1.48 6.69 -9.40
CA THR A 19 0.26 5.86 -9.47
C THR A 19 0.36 4.78 -10.55
N ALA A 20 0.89 5.12 -11.72
CA ALA A 20 1.10 4.18 -12.82
C ALA A 20 2.10 3.07 -12.44
N VAL A 21 3.24 3.45 -11.84
CA VAL A 21 4.25 2.49 -11.38
C VAL A 21 3.68 1.59 -10.27
N LEU A 22 3.03 2.17 -9.26
CA LEU A 22 2.42 1.42 -8.15
C LEU A 22 1.32 0.47 -8.63
N SER A 23 0.55 0.87 -9.65
CA SER A 23 -0.53 0.03 -10.21
C SER A 23 -0.04 -1.31 -10.75
N TRP A 24 1.20 -1.38 -11.23
CA TRP A 24 1.82 -2.63 -11.69
C TRP A 24 2.63 -3.29 -10.58
N LEU A 25 3.38 -2.51 -9.80
CA LEU A 25 4.27 -3.04 -8.77
C LEU A 25 3.50 -3.75 -7.65
N LEU A 26 2.39 -3.17 -7.17
CA LEU A 26 1.62 -3.73 -6.07
C LEU A 26 1.12 -5.17 -6.34
N PRO A 27 0.36 -5.46 -7.40
CA PRO A 27 -0.10 -6.82 -7.67
C PRO A 27 1.05 -7.79 -7.93
N VAL A 28 2.11 -7.36 -8.62
CA VAL A 28 3.30 -8.21 -8.86
C VAL A 28 3.96 -8.57 -7.54
N SER A 29 4.15 -7.60 -6.64
CA SER A 29 4.72 -7.85 -5.31
C SER A 29 3.86 -8.81 -4.48
N GLY A 30 2.53 -8.67 -4.54
CA GLY A 30 1.60 -9.57 -3.84
C GLY A 30 1.65 -11.01 -4.36
N VAL A 31 1.69 -11.19 -5.69
CA VAL A 31 1.84 -12.52 -6.32
C VAL A 31 3.18 -13.15 -5.96
N MET A 32 4.28 -12.40 -6.07
CA MET A 32 5.62 -12.89 -5.74
C MET A 32 5.71 -13.30 -4.27
N MET A 33 5.12 -12.53 -3.37
CA MET A 33 5.07 -12.86 -1.94
C MET A 33 4.24 -14.12 -1.68
N ALA A 34 3.08 -14.25 -2.32
CA ALA A 34 2.23 -15.44 -2.19
C ALA A 34 2.94 -16.71 -2.68
N ILE A 35 3.64 -16.64 -3.83
CA ILE A 35 4.44 -17.75 -4.35
C ILE A 35 5.57 -18.11 -3.37
N ALA A 36 6.29 -17.11 -2.85
CA ALA A 36 7.37 -17.35 -1.91
C ALA A 36 6.88 -18.03 -0.61
N LEU A 37 5.72 -17.60 -0.09
CA LEU A 37 5.18 -18.12 1.17
C LEU A 37 4.58 -19.53 1.03
N VAL A 38 3.90 -19.81 -0.09
CA VAL A 38 3.38 -21.16 -0.38
C VAL A 38 4.52 -22.12 -0.73
N GLY A 39 5.48 -21.67 -1.54
CA GLY A 39 6.60 -22.50 -1.99
C GLY A 39 7.53 -22.99 -0.87
N THR A 40 7.61 -22.29 0.26
CA THR A 40 8.36 -22.76 1.44
C THR A 40 7.59 -23.74 2.32
N SER A 41 6.26 -23.79 2.20
CA SER A 41 5.38 -24.55 3.09
C SER A 41 4.86 -25.84 2.47
N THR A 42 4.69 -25.93 1.15
CA THR A 42 4.11 -27.11 0.51
C THR A 42 5.16 -28.11 -0.03
N ILE A 43 5.06 -29.35 0.48
CA ILE A 43 5.53 -30.66 -0.03
C ILE A 43 6.99 -31.08 0.28
N ASP A 44 7.18 -31.75 1.43
CA ASP A 44 8.40 -32.51 1.78
C ASP A 44 8.76 -33.64 0.78
N GLY A 45 7.83 -34.05 -0.09
CA GLY A 45 8.00 -35.08 -1.12
C GLY A 45 8.22 -34.59 -2.56
N MET A 46 8.05 -33.29 -2.85
CA MET A 46 8.44 -32.67 -4.12
C MET A 46 9.38 -31.54 -3.76
N ARG A 47 10.67 -31.85 -3.56
CA ARG A 47 11.70 -30.82 -3.38
C ARG A 47 11.71 -29.92 -4.61
N THR A 48 10.91 -28.85 -4.60
CA THR A 48 11.14 -27.70 -5.47
C THR A 48 12.56 -27.23 -5.17
N LEU A 49 13.40 -27.19 -6.21
CA LEU A 49 14.83 -26.91 -6.04
C LEU A 49 14.99 -25.58 -5.28
N PRO A 50 15.74 -25.54 -4.15
CA PRO A 50 16.03 -24.30 -3.43
C PRO A 50 16.55 -23.17 -4.33
N SER A 51 17.13 -23.53 -5.48
CA SER A 51 17.60 -22.63 -6.53
C SER A 51 16.52 -21.77 -7.20
N VAL A 52 15.23 -22.12 -7.13
CA VAL A 52 14.13 -21.33 -7.71
C VAL A 52 13.40 -20.49 -6.64
N MET A 53 13.16 -21.07 -5.47
CA MET A 53 12.40 -20.43 -4.41
C MET A 53 13.17 -19.33 -3.68
N ALA A 54 14.48 -19.53 -3.43
CA ALA A 54 15.28 -18.51 -2.75
C ALA A 54 15.38 -17.21 -3.57
N PRO A 55 15.67 -17.23 -4.90
CA PRO A 55 15.61 -16.01 -5.71
C PRO A 55 14.21 -15.38 -5.76
N ALA A 56 13.14 -16.17 -5.85
CA ALA A 56 11.77 -15.64 -5.85
C ALA A 56 11.43 -14.90 -4.55
N ALA A 57 11.83 -15.45 -3.40
CA ALA A 57 11.66 -14.80 -2.10
C ALA A 57 12.45 -13.49 -2.02
N ILE A 58 13.72 -13.48 -2.48
CA ILE A 58 14.56 -12.27 -2.52
C ILE A 58 13.92 -11.19 -3.39
N LEU A 59 13.48 -11.54 -4.61
CA LEU A 59 12.81 -10.63 -5.52
C LEU A 59 11.49 -10.12 -4.93
N GLY A 60 10.72 -10.98 -4.25
CA GLY A 60 9.51 -10.60 -3.54
C GLY A 60 9.76 -9.57 -2.44
N VAL A 61 10.81 -9.77 -1.64
CA VAL A 61 11.22 -8.80 -0.60
C VAL A 61 11.64 -7.47 -1.23
N ILE A 62 12.44 -7.48 -2.29
CA ILE A 62 12.83 -6.26 -3.01
C ILE A 62 11.60 -5.52 -3.54
N ALA A 63 10.67 -6.25 -4.18
CA ALA A 63 9.43 -5.66 -4.70
C ALA A 63 8.57 -5.06 -3.59
N ALA A 64 8.48 -5.72 -2.43
CA ALA A 64 7.76 -5.20 -1.27
C ALA A 64 8.41 -3.92 -0.70
N LEU A 65 9.75 -3.88 -0.58
CA LEU A 65 10.47 -2.69 -0.14
C LEU A 65 10.27 -1.50 -1.10
N LEU A 66 10.37 -1.76 -2.40
CA LEU A 66 10.08 -0.75 -3.43
C LEU A 66 8.63 -0.26 -3.33
N ALA A 67 7.68 -1.15 -3.12
CA ALA A 67 6.27 -0.79 -2.95
C ALA A 67 6.06 0.10 -1.73
N ILE A 68 6.70 -0.19 -0.59
CA ILE A 68 6.64 0.63 0.63
C ILE A 68 7.22 2.03 0.37
N ILE A 69 8.41 2.12 -0.23
CA ILE A 69 9.08 3.39 -0.50
C ILE A 69 8.24 4.24 -1.47
N LEU A 70 7.81 3.65 -2.60
CA LEU A 70 7.04 4.37 -3.60
C LEU A 70 5.65 4.76 -3.09
N SER A 71 5.00 3.93 -2.29
CA SER A 71 3.71 4.27 -1.65
C SER A 71 3.87 5.42 -0.67
N SER A 72 4.98 5.45 0.08
CA SER A 72 5.29 6.55 1.00
C SER A 72 5.55 7.87 0.26
N MET A 73 6.33 7.81 -0.84
CA MET A 73 6.55 8.96 -1.73
C MET A 73 5.24 9.45 -2.35
N TRP A 74 4.39 8.52 -2.78
CA TRP A 74 3.07 8.81 -3.34
C TRP A 74 2.18 9.51 -2.30
N LEU A 75 2.13 9.00 -1.06
CA LEU A 75 1.32 9.57 0.03
C LEU A 75 1.77 11.01 0.37
N SER A 76 3.08 11.21 0.46
CA SER A 76 3.68 12.53 0.68
C SER A 76 3.32 13.52 -0.45
N ARG A 77 3.35 13.05 -1.71
CA ARG A 77 3.00 13.87 -2.87
C ARG A 77 1.50 14.18 -2.95
N ALA A 78 0.64 13.21 -2.69
CA ALA A 78 -0.81 13.39 -2.66
C ALA A 78 -1.22 14.41 -1.59
N ASN A 79 -0.60 14.35 -0.40
CA ASN A 79 -0.78 15.33 0.66
C ASN A 79 -0.32 16.73 0.22
N ALA A 80 0.87 16.83 -0.38
CA ALA A 80 1.42 18.09 -0.86
C ALA A 80 0.57 18.74 -1.97
N ASN A 81 -0.03 17.94 -2.86
CA ASN A 81 -0.96 18.43 -3.88
C ASN A 81 -2.19 19.09 -3.25
N LEU A 82 -2.85 18.41 -2.30
CA LEU A 82 -4.02 18.95 -1.62
C LEU A 82 -3.70 20.26 -0.88
N ARG A 83 -2.54 20.35 -0.22
CA ARG A 83 -2.08 21.60 0.40
C ARG A 83 -1.83 22.71 -0.61
N ALA A 84 -1.24 22.38 -1.76
CA ALA A 84 -1.04 23.34 -2.84
C ALA A 84 -2.37 23.81 -3.46
N ALA A 85 -3.40 22.97 -3.43
CA ALA A 85 -4.78 23.30 -3.78
C ALA A 85 -5.56 24.00 -2.64
N GLY A 86 -4.88 24.46 -1.58
CA GLY A 86 -5.48 25.22 -0.49
C GLY A 86 -6.16 24.39 0.61
N ARG A 87 -6.05 23.06 0.60
CA ARG A 87 -6.65 22.20 1.65
C ARG A 87 -5.83 22.22 2.93
N ASN A 88 -6.53 22.25 4.06
CA ASN A 88 -5.91 22.22 5.38
C ASN A 88 -5.90 20.79 5.94
N LEU A 89 -4.78 20.09 5.74
CA LEU A 89 -4.59 18.73 6.24
C LEU A 89 -3.99 18.72 7.65
N LYS A 90 -4.50 17.87 8.54
CA LYS A 90 -3.96 17.64 9.88
C LYS A 90 -2.61 16.96 9.82
N HIS A 91 -2.42 16.00 8.91
CA HIS A 91 -1.15 15.32 8.75
C HIS A 91 -0.24 16.02 7.73
N GLY A 92 1.02 16.22 8.10
CA GLY A 92 2.05 16.79 7.22
C GLY A 92 2.61 15.79 6.21
N PRO A 93 3.14 16.24 5.06
CA PRO A 93 3.65 15.38 3.98
C PRO A 93 4.90 14.60 4.38
N VAL A 94 5.70 15.10 5.33
CA VAL A 94 6.90 14.41 5.87
C VAL A 94 6.53 13.48 7.03
N MET A 95 5.38 13.68 7.68
CA MET A 95 4.99 12.85 8.82
C MET A 95 4.54 11.44 8.40
N ALA A 96 4.15 11.24 7.15
CA ALA A 96 3.69 9.93 6.63
C ALA A 96 4.69 8.77 6.78
N TRP A 97 6.00 9.02 6.63
CA TRP A 97 7.03 7.98 6.71
C TRP A 97 7.74 7.94 8.06
N LEU A 98 7.77 9.05 8.82
CA LEU A 98 8.44 9.11 10.13
C LEU A 98 7.79 8.20 11.18
N TRP A 99 6.50 7.88 11.04
CA TRP A 99 5.80 6.98 11.97
C TRP A 99 6.28 5.53 11.90
N THR A 100 7.00 5.12 10.85
CA THR A 100 7.55 3.76 10.77
C THR A 100 8.64 3.48 11.80
N PHE A 101 9.25 4.53 12.39
CA PHE A 101 10.20 4.41 13.50
C PHE A 101 9.54 4.23 14.87
N VAL A 102 8.23 4.44 14.98
CA VAL A 102 7.46 4.25 16.21
C VAL A 102 6.57 3.02 16.05
N PRO A 103 6.90 1.88 16.66
CA PRO A 103 6.27 0.58 16.37
C PRO A 103 4.74 0.59 16.42
N VAL A 104 4.15 1.30 17.39
CA VAL A 104 2.70 1.41 17.52
C VAL A 104 2.11 2.43 16.53
N ALA A 105 2.80 3.56 16.29
CA ALA A 105 2.28 4.56 15.37
C ALA A 105 2.31 4.07 13.91
N GLY A 106 3.28 3.22 13.54
CA GLY A 106 3.33 2.55 12.24
C GLY A 106 2.10 1.67 11.94
N LEU A 107 1.37 1.23 12.97
CA LEU A 107 0.15 0.41 12.85
C LEU A 107 -1.15 1.21 12.70
N PHE A 108 -1.13 2.53 12.85
CA PHE A 108 -2.35 3.34 12.78
C PHE A 108 -2.21 4.55 11.86
N LYS A 109 -1.01 5.14 11.80
CA LYS A 109 -0.80 6.39 11.06
C LYS A 109 -0.92 6.27 9.55
N PRO A 110 -0.50 5.18 8.88
CA PRO A 110 -0.72 5.06 7.44
C PRO A 110 -2.21 5.07 7.08
N TYR A 111 -3.05 4.44 7.90
CA TYR A 111 -4.50 4.49 7.74
C TYR A 111 -5.06 5.90 7.92
N ASP A 112 -4.67 6.61 8.98
CA ASP A 112 -5.13 7.98 9.23
C ASP A 112 -4.78 8.93 8.10
N VAL A 113 -3.54 8.86 7.60
CA VAL A 113 -3.07 9.73 6.52
C VAL A 113 -3.76 9.40 5.20
N MET A 114 -3.89 8.12 4.84
CA MET A 114 -4.59 7.71 3.62
C MET A 114 -6.07 8.11 3.69
N ARG A 115 -6.73 7.90 4.84
CA ARG A 115 -8.12 8.29 5.06
C ARG A 115 -8.32 9.80 4.90
N GLU A 116 -7.43 10.62 5.45
CA GLU A 116 -7.49 12.07 5.29
C GLU A 116 -7.31 12.49 3.83
N ILE A 117 -6.29 11.95 3.14
CA ILE A 117 -6.06 12.24 1.71
C ILE A 117 -7.26 11.81 0.87
N TRP A 118 -7.79 10.60 1.11
CA TRP A 118 -8.95 10.10 0.39
C TRP A 118 -10.18 10.98 0.61
N ARG A 119 -10.47 11.36 1.86
CA ARG A 119 -11.61 12.26 2.17
C ARG A 119 -11.49 13.59 1.45
N GLU A 120 -10.34 14.25 1.55
CA GLU A 120 -10.13 15.58 0.96
C GLU A 120 -10.00 15.54 -0.57
N SER A 121 -9.66 14.39 -1.15
CA SER A 121 -9.64 14.21 -2.60
C SER A 121 -11.02 13.86 -3.17
N VAL A 122 -11.74 12.93 -2.53
CA VAL A 122 -12.93 12.28 -3.12
C VAL A 122 -14.25 12.89 -2.66
N LEU A 123 -14.37 13.32 -1.39
CA LEU A 123 -15.64 13.86 -0.87
C LEU A 123 -15.98 15.23 -1.44
N HIS A 124 -15.00 15.97 -1.96
CA HIS A 124 -15.26 17.26 -2.58
C HIS A 124 -16.02 17.16 -3.91
N ASP A 125 -15.91 16.02 -4.61
CA ASP A 125 -16.68 15.78 -5.85
C ASP A 125 -18.14 15.35 -5.56
N GLY A 126 -18.52 15.09 -4.31
CA GLY A 126 -19.86 14.57 -3.97
C GLY A 126 -20.16 13.17 -4.53
N GLN A 127 -19.19 12.54 -5.22
CA GLN A 127 -19.34 11.25 -5.90
C GLN A 127 -18.93 10.03 -5.08
N ALA A 128 -18.55 10.21 -3.80
CA ALA A 128 -18.15 9.08 -2.97
C ALA A 128 -19.33 8.12 -2.73
N THR A 129 -19.25 6.91 -3.27
CA THR A 129 -20.24 5.88 -2.99
C THR A 129 -19.95 5.18 -1.65
N GLY A 130 -20.95 4.50 -1.07
CA GLY A 130 -20.76 3.70 0.16
C GLY A 130 -19.70 2.59 0.02
N GLN A 131 -19.41 2.15 -1.21
CA GLN A 131 -18.40 1.13 -1.50
C GLN A 131 -16.97 1.70 -1.49
N ASP A 132 -16.78 2.97 -1.90
CA ASP A 132 -15.48 3.63 -1.85
C ASP A 132 -15.03 3.90 -0.41
N THR A 133 -15.99 4.12 0.50
CA THR A 133 -15.74 4.29 1.93
C THR A 133 -15.35 2.99 2.63
N ALA A 134 -15.87 1.84 2.17
CA ALA A 134 -15.53 0.51 2.72
C ALA A 134 -14.14 0.01 2.31
N THR A 135 -13.62 0.49 1.18
CA THR A 135 -12.31 0.05 0.64
C THR A 135 -11.15 0.39 1.58
N LEU A 136 -11.19 1.54 2.26
CA LEU A 136 -10.15 1.98 3.22
C LEU A 136 -9.96 1.00 4.40
N PRO A 137 -11.01 0.68 5.21
CA PRO A 137 -10.86 -0.25 6.31
C PRO A 137 -10.58 -1.69 5.85
N GLN A 138 -11.09 -2.11 4.68
CA GLN A 138 -10.78 -3.43 4.10
C GLN A 138 -9.29 -3.56 3.75
N TRP A 139 -8.72 -2.55 3.08
CA TRP A 139 -7.29 -2.50 2.76
C TRP A 139 -6.44 -2.63 4.03
N TRP A 140 -6.76 -1.83 5.04
CA TRP A 140 -5.99 -1.81 6.28
C TRP A 140 -6.12 -3.11 7.06
N GLY A 141 -7.34 -3.64 7.16
CA GLY A 141 -7.59 -4.94 7.80
C GLY A 141 -6.85 -6.08 7.12
N ALA A 142 -6.88 -6.15 5.79
CA ALA A 142 -6.13 -7.14 5.02
C ALA A 142 -4.61 -7.03 5.26
N TRP A 143 -4.07 -5.81 5.30
CA TRP A 143 -2.67 -5.58 5.60
C TRP A 143 -2.30 -6.01 7.03
N LEU A 144 -3.14 -5.71 8.03
CA LEU A 144 -2.91 -6.13 9.43
C LEU A 144 -2.92 -7.66 9.56
N VAL A 145 -3.88 -8.34 8.93
CA VAL A 145 -3.94 -9.81 8.91
C VAL A 145 -2.66 -10.40 8.31
N ALA A 146 -2.20 -9.86 7.18
CA ALA A 146 -0.97 -10.31 6.54
C ALA A 146 0.26 -10.07 7.44
N MET A 147 0.38 -8.87 8.01
CA MET A 147 1.53 -8.49 8.86
C MET A 147 1.60 -9.33 10.14
N ILE A 148 0.48 -9.48 10.84
CA ILE A 148 0.40 -10.25 12.09
C ILE A 148 0.62 -11.74 11.80
N GLY A 149 -0.07 -12.29 10.79
CA GLY A 149 0.06 -13.70 10.45
C GLY A 149 1.46 -14.05 9.95
N MET A 150 2.16 -13.16 9.25
CA MET A 150 3.55 -13.37 8.86
C MET A 150 4.51 -13.35 10.06
N ASN A 151 4.30 -12.44 11.02
CA ASN A 151 5.08 -12.44 12.27
C ASN A 151 4.82 -13.69 13.12
N LEU A 152 3.57 -14.18 13.13
CA LEU A 152 3.19 -15.39 13.83
C LEU A 152 3.72 -16.65 13.14
N SER A 153 3.74 -16.71 11.81
CA SER A 153 4.34 -17.81 11.06
C SER A 153 5.84 -17.96 11.38
N ASN A 154 6.55 -16.82 11.42
CA ASN A 154 8.00 -16.77 11.65
C ASN A 154 8.39 -16.98 13.12
N ARG A 155 7.45 -16.89 14.07
CA ARG A 155 7.70 -17.06 15.51
C ARG A 155 7.03 -18.35 15.98
N ALA A 156 7.78 -19.20 16.67
CA ALA A 156 7.30 -20.46 17.27
C ALA A 156 7.14 -21.67 16.33
N GLY A 157 7.73 -21.67 15.12
CA GLY A 157 7.73 -22.85 14.25
C GLY A 157 6.32 -23.27 13.79
N ILE A 158 5.36 -22.35 13.84
CA ILE A 158 3.96 -22.61 13.48
C ILE A 158 3.85 -23.06 12.02
N GLU A 159 4.70 -22.56 11.14
CA GLU A 159 4.78 -23.02 9.74
C GLU A 159 5.08 -24.52 9.58
N ALA A 160 5.73 -25.14 10.57
CA ALA A 160 5.99 -26.59 10.59
C ALA A 160 4.77 -27.41 11.04
N THR A 161 3.72 -26.76 11.56
CA THR A 161 2.45 -27.41 11.91
C THR A 161 1.53 -27.51 10.70
N GLU A 162 0.65 -28.51 10.68
CA GLU A 162 -0.39 -28.64 9.63
C GLU A 162 -1.29 -27.41 9.56
N PHE A 163 -1.65 -26.84 10.71
CA PHE A 163 -2.42 -25.59 10.77
C PHE A 163 -1.66 -24.42 10.12
N GLY A 164 -0.37 -24.26 10.41
CA GLY A 164 0.44 -23.21 9.81
C GLY A 164 0.52 -23.35 8.29
N ARG A 165 0.84 -24.56 7.84
CA ARG A 165 1.04 -24.91 6.43
C ARG A 165 -0.23 -24.80 5.60
N PHE A 166 -1.34 -25.36 6.09
CA PHE A 166 -2.57 -25.50 5.29
C PHE A 166 -3.62 -24.44 5.57
N VAL A 167 -3.50 -23.66 6.64
CA VAL A 167 -4.49 -22.62 6.99
C VAL A 167 -3.83 -21.25 7.10
N LEU A 168 -2.87 -21.07 8.00
CA LEU A 168 -2.31 -19.75 8.30
C LEU A 168 -1.59 -19.15 7.09
N VAL A 169 -0.70 -19.89 6.45
CA VAL A 169 0.07 -19.43 5.29
C VAL A 169 -0.84 -19.02 4.11
N PRO A 170 -1.81 -19.83 3.67
CA PRO A 170 -2.76 -19.42 2.65
C PRO A 170 -3.56 -18.17 3.03
N VAL A 171 -4.03 -18.06 4.27
CA VAL A 171 -4.77 -16.87 4.75
C VAL A 171 -3.90 -15.63 4.68
N VAL A 172 -2.64 -15.71 5.11
CA VAL A 172 -1.67 -14.61 5.04
C VAL A 172 -1.39 -14.20 3.60
N ALA A 173 -1.19 -15.16 2.71
CA ALA A 173 -0.95 -14.90 1.28
C ALA A 173 -2.14 -14.20 0.62
N VAL A 174 -3.36 -14.68 0.87
CA VAL A 174 -4.59 -14.08 0.33
C VAL A 174 -4.80 -12.68 0.90
N ALA A 175 -4.62 -12.48 2.21
CA ALA A 175 -4.75 -11.18 2.84
C ALA A 175 -3.72 -10.18 2.31
N GLY A 176 -2.46 -10.61 2.13
CA GLY A 176 -1.40 -9.77 1.57
C GLY A 176 -1.69 -9.36 0.13
N PHE A 177 -2.11 -10.31 -0.71
CA PHE A 177 -2.50 -10.02 -2.10
C PHE A 177 -3.71 -9.08 -2.16
N ALA A 178 -4.74 -9.33 -1.34
CA ALA A 178 -5.91 -8.45 -1.24
C ALA A 178 -5.50 -7.02 -0.83
N ALA A 179 -4.60 -6.87 0.15
CA ALA A 179 -4.09 -5.57 0.56
C ALA A 179 -3.40 -4.83 -0.62
N CYS A 180 -2.62 -5.51 -1.45
CA CYS A 180 -2.01 -4.92 -2.64
C CYS A 180 -3.05 -4.43 -3.66
N ILE A 181 -4.10 -5.23 -3.90
CA ILE A 181 -5.17 -4.88 -4.84
C ILE A 181 -6.00 -3.71 -4.33
N LEU A 182 -6.35 -3.70 -3.04
CA LEU A 182 -7.13 -2.62 -2.43
C LEU A 182 -6.29 -1.33 -2.33
N LEU A 183 -4.99 -1.42 -2.06
CA LEU A 183 -4.12 -0.23 -2.13
C LEU A 183 -4.05 0.31 -3.56
N ARG A 184 -3.96 -0.57 -4.56
CA ARG A 184 -3.97 -0.17 -5.98
C ARG A 184 -5.27 0.57 -6.34
N SER A 185 -6.43 0.12 -5.87
CA SER A 185 -7.69 0.83 -6.13
C SER A 185 -7.67 2.21 -5.46
N LEU A 186 -7.28 2.29 -4.19
CA LEU A 186 -7.20 3.55 -3.43
C LEU A 186 -6.28 4.59 -4.11
N VAL A 187 -5.06 4.21 -4.53
CA VAL A 187 -4.14 5.15 -5.17
C VAL A 187 -4.68 5.66 -6.51
N ARG A 188 -5.39 4.81 -7.26
CA ARG A 188 -6.02 5.20 -8.53
C ARG A 188 -7.19 6.14 -8.29
N THR A 189 -8.09 5.80 -7.36
CA THR A 189 -9.24 6.65 -7.00
C THR A 189 -8.80 8.03 -6.57
N VAL A 190 -7.79 8.12 -5.67
CA VAL A 190 -7.25 9.40 -5.24
C VAL A 190 -6.60 10.17 -6.38
N ASN A 191 -5.82 9.51 -7.25
CA ASN A 191 -5.18 10.17 -8.38
C ASN A 191 -6.21 10.76 -9.36
N HIS A 192 -7.28 10.00 -9.68
CA HIS A 192 -8.36 10.48 -10.53
C HIS A 192 -9.10 11.67 -9.89
N ALA A 193 -9.43 11.58 -8.61
CA ALA A 193 -10.11 12.65 -7.89
C ALA A 193 -9.25 13.92 -7.75
N GLN A 194 -7.94 13.79 -7.50
CA GLN A 194 -7.06 14.97 -7.48
C GLN A 194 -6.89 15.62 -8.86
N ALA A 195 -6.98 14.84 -9.95
CA ALA A 195 -6.97 15.37 -11.30
C ALA A 195 -8.26 16.13 -11.64
N SER A 196 -9.44 15.64 -11.25
CA SER A 196 -10.72 16.35 -11.43
C SER A 196 -10.76 17.65 -10.63
N LEU A 197 -10.31 17.61 -9.37
CA LEU A 197 -10.21 18.80 -8.52
C LEU A 197 -9.39 19.93 -9.14
N ALA A 198 -8.25 19.58 -9.73
CA ALA A 198 -7.38 20.57 -10.36
C ALA A 198 -8.04 21.25 -11.57
N GLN A 199 -8.81 20.49 -12.36
CA GLN A 199 -9.57 21.04 -13.48
C GLN A 199 -10.66 22.00 -12.97
N ALA A 200 -11.42 21.61 -11.95
CA ALA A 200 -12.45 22.47 -11.36
C ALA A 200 -11.88 23.80 -10.83
N THR A 201 -10.70 23.78 -10.21
CA THR A 201 -10.04 25.02 -9.71
C THR A 201 -9.51 25.94 -10.81
N VAL A 202 -9.27 25.44 -12.03
CA VAL A 202 -8.84 26.29 -13.15
C VAL A 202 -10.02 27.05 -13.77
N PHE A 203 -11.24 26.52 -13.64
CA PHE A 203 -12.46 27.10 -14.22
C PHE A 203 -13.33 27.86 -13.20
N ALA A 204 -12.89 27.97 -11.94
CA ALA A 204 -13.56 28.72 -10.88
C ALA A 204 -12.92 30.10 -10.69
#